data_AF-A0A2V6EZP7-F1
#
_entry.id   AF-A0A2V6EZP7-F1
#
_cell.length_a   1.000
_cell.length_b   1.000
_cell.length_c   1.000
_cell.angle_alpha   90.00
_cell.angle_beta   90.00
_cell.angle_gamma   90.00
#
_symmetry.space_group_name_H-M   'P 1'
#
loop_
_entity.id
_entity.type
_entity.pdbx_description
1 polymer ?
#
loop_
_entity_poly.entity_id
_entity_poly.type
_entity_poly.pdbx_seq_one_letter_code
_entity_poly.pdbx_strand_id
1 'polypeptide(L)' 'MELGGKLTLGEAGQLSPVLAKQYDLRDAVLLAELNFDQLLARRNTTRSFKPLPQFPAVRRDIAMIVPETTTHEAVLNV' A
#
# COMPACT_ATOMS: atom_id res chain seq x y z
N MET A 1 -2.81 3.17 -6.36
CA MET A 1 -1.75 3.27 -5.33
C MET A 1 -1.15 4.68 -5.39
N GLU A 2 -1.22 5.42 -4.29
CA GLU A 2 -0.71 6.80 -4.22
C GLU A 2 0.49 6.90 -3.29
N LEU A 3 1.51 7.69 -3.68
CA LEU A 3 2.63 8.02 -2.80
C LEU A 3 2.40 9.41 -2.20
N GLY A 4 2.16 9.45 -0.88
CA GLY A 4 1.97 10.70 -0.14
C GLY A 4 0.70 11.49 -0.51
N GLY A 5 -0.34 10.80 -1.00
CA GLY A 5 -1.69 11.36 -1.23
C GLY A 5 -1.81 12.40 -2.35
N LYS A 6 -0.81 12.54 -3.23
CA LYS A 6 -0.80 13.56 -4.29
C LYS A 6 -0.35 13.07 -5.66
N LEU A 7 0.26 11.88 -5.74
CA LEU A 7 0.77 11.35 -7.00
C LEU A 7 0.39 9.88 -7.14
N THR A 8 -0.48 9.60 -8.10
CA THR A 8 -0.86 8.25 -8.50
C THR A 8 0.33 7.59 -9.18
N LEU A 9 0.96 6.65 -8.48
CA LEU A 9 2.10 5.89 -9.01
C LEU A 9 1.67 4.71 -9.87
N GLY A 10 0.38 4.40 -9.91
CA GLY A 10 -0.18 3.33 -10.70
C GLY A 10 -1.42 2.73 -10.05
N GLU A 11 -2.00 1.75 -10.71
CA GLU A 11 -3.28 1.15 -10.36
C GLU A 11 -3.10 -0.36 -10.10
N ALA A 12 -3.88 -0.89 -9.16
CA ALA A 12 -3.92 -2.31 -8.91
C ALA A 12 -5.38 -2.75 -8.79
N GLY A 13 -5.70 -3.87 -9.42
CA GLY A 13 -7.06 -4.36 -9.52
C GLY A 13 -7.11 -5.79 -10.01
N GLN A 14 -8.30 -6.36 -9.98
CA GLN A 14 -8.53 -7.69 -10.52
C GLN A 14 -8.76 -7.60 -12.03
N LEU A 15 -8.11 -8.48 -12.79
CA LEU A 15 -8.37 -8.64 -14.21
C LEU A 15 -9.82 -9.08 -14.41
N SER A 16 -10.50 -8.48 -15.39
CA SER A 16 -11.88 -8.86 -15.74
C SER A 16 -11.98 -10.37 -15.99
N PRO A 17 -12.95 -11.09 -15.39
CA PRO A 17 -13.11 -12.52 -15.55
C PRO A 17 -13.27 -12.97 -17.02
N VAL A 18 -13.77 -12.09 -17.89
CA VAL A 18 -13.93 -12.34 -19.34
C VAL A 18 -12.57 -12.44 -20.03
N LEU A 19 -11.65 -11.52 -19.70
CA LEU A 19 -10.27 -11.53 -20.18
C LEU A 19 -9.49 -12.69 -19.56
N ALA A 20 -9.66 -12.96 -18.27
CA ALA A 20 -9.01 -14.11 -17.62
C ALA A 20 -9.36 -15.45 -18.32
N LYS A 21 -10.63 -15.65 -18.68
CA LYS A 21 -11.07 -16.84 -19.43
C LYS A 21 -10.48 -16.94 -20.85
N GLN A 22 -10.29 -15.81 -21.56
CA GLN A 22 -9.66 -15.83 -22.88
C GLN A 22 -8.19 -16.24 -22.85
N TYR A 23 -7.50 -15.98 -21.73
CA TYR A 23 -6.10 -16.37 -21.51
C TYR A 23 -5.92 -17.71 -20.76
N ASP A 24 -6.99 -18.52 -20.64
CA ASP A 24 -7.01 -19.79 -19.88
C ASP A 24 -6.55 -19.66 -18.41
N LEU A 25 -6.76 -18.48 -17.81
CA LEU A 25 -6.44 -18.22 -16.42
C LEU A 25 -7.60 -18.71 -15.55
N ARG A 26 -7.35 -19.79 -14.80
CA ARG A 26 -8.37 -20.52 -14.01
C ARG A 26 -8.75 -19.81 -12.71
N ASP A 27 -7.90 -18.93 -12.21
CA ASP A 27 -8.07 -18.25 -10.92
C ASP A 27 -8.19 -16.73 -11.09
N ALA A 28 -8.66 -16.05 -10.02
CA ALA A 28 -8.72 -14.59 -9.95
C ALA A 28 -7.31 -13.99 -10.08
N VAL A 29 -7.03 -13.35 -11.22
CA VAL A 29 -5.74 -12.72 -11.49
C VAL A 29 -5.76 -11.27 -11.03
N LEU A 30 -4.86 -10.93 -10.11
CA LEU A 30 -4.62 -9.57 -9.65
C LEU A 30 -3.49 -8.97 -10.48
N LEU A 31 -3.72 -7.78 -11.00
CA LEU A 31 -2.74 -7.00 -11.75
C LEU A 31 -2.43 -5.72 -10.98
N ALA A 32 -1.17 -5.31 -11.03
CA ALA A 32 -0.72 -4.03 -10.52
C ALA A 32 0.23 -3.41 -11.54
N GLU A 33 -0.09 -2.20 -11.96
CA GLU A 33 0.74 -1.38 -12.82
C GLU A 33 1.38 -0.28 -11.98
N LEU A 34 2.66 0.00 -12.25
CA LEU A 34 3.44 1.01 -11.56
C LEU A 34 4.25 1.81 -12.58
N ASN A 35 4.21 3.14 -12.46
CA ASN A 35 5.01 4.04 -13.28
C ASN A 35 6.44 4.11 -12.75
N PHE A 36 7.34 3.41 -13.45
CA PHE A 36 8.74 3.28 -13.03
C PHE A 36 9.52 4.60 -13.13
N ASP A 37 9.22 5.46 -14.10
CA ASP A 37 9.89 6.75 -14.26
C ASP A 37 9.59 7.68 -13.09
N GLN A 38 8.34 7.73 -12.62
CA GLN A 38 7.96 8.51 -11.44
C GLN A 38 8.61 7.98 -10.15
N LEU A 39 8.70 6.67 -10.02
CA LEU A 39 9.40 5.99 -8.92
C LEU A 39 10.90 6.36 -8.90
N LEU A 40 11.54 6.34 -10.07
CA LEU A 40 12.96 6.62 -10.18
C LEU A 40 13.29 8.11 -10.00
N ALA A 41 12.41 9.01 -10.48
CA ALA A 41 12.55 10.45 -10.30
C ALA A 41 12.49 10.90 -8.83
N ARG A 42 11.81 10.15 -7.96
CA ARG A 42 11.67 10.44 -6.52
C ARG A 42 12.45 9.49 -5.62
N ARG A 43 13.39 8.72 -6.18
CA ARG A 43 14.24 7.84 -5.38
C ARG A 43 14.96 8.66 -4.29
N ASN A 44 14.82 8.23 -3.04
CA ASN A 44 15.60 8.83 -1.96
C ASN A 44 17.03 8.30 -2.06
N THR A 45 17.93 9.09 -2.63
CA THR A 45 19.37 8.77 -2.74
C THR A 45 20.11 8.92 -1.42
N THR A 46 19.52 9.63 -0.45
CA THR A 46 20.13 9.86 0.86
C THR A 46 19.80 8.69 1.77
N ARG A 47 20.82 7.90 2.12
CA ARG A 47 20.65 6.87 3.17
C ARG A 47 20.51 7.58 4.51
N SER A 48 19.29 7.63 5.05
CA SER A 48 19.08 8.10 6.42
C SER A 48 19.40 6.98 7.40
N PHE A 49 20.41 7.19 8.23
CA PHE A 49 20.66 6.30 9.36
C PHE A 49 19.76 6.69 10.52
N LYS A 50 18.92 5.75 10.97
CA LYS A 50 18.17 5.89 12.22
C LYS A 50 18.93 5.13 13.31
N PRO A 51 19.45 5.80 14.35
CA PRO A 51 20.15 5.12 15.42
C PRO A 51 19.23 4.11 16.12
N LEU A 52 19.82 3.04 16.63
CA LEU A 52 19.11 2.01 17.36
C LEU A 52 18.44 2.63 18.61
N PRO A 53 17.17 2.31 18.89
CA PRO A 53 16.51 2.80 20.09
C PRO A 53 17.24 2.26 21.32
N GLN A 54 17.61 3.15 22.24
CA GLN A 54 18.34 2.82 23.46
C GLN A 54 17.49 2.07 24.50
N PHE A 55 16.16 2.08 24.31
CA PHE A 55 15.18 1.47 25.20
C PHE A 55 14.27 0.52 24.41
N PRO A 56 13.74 -0.53 25.03
CA PRO A 56 12.84 -1.47 24.36
C PRO A 56 11.56 -0.77 23.91
N ALA A 57 11.07 -1.16 22.74
CA ALA A 57 9.78 -0.70 22.24
C ALA A 57 8.66 -1.20 23.16
N VAL A 58 7.83 -0.31 23.67
CA VAL A 58 6.61 -0.67 24.42
C VAL A 58 5.48 -0.82 23.42
N ARG A 59 4.91 -2.02 23.32
CA ARG A 59 3.71 -2.28 22.53
C ARG A 59 2.50 -2.15 23.45
N ARG A 60 1.53 -1.32 23.07
CA ARG A 60 0.23 -1.21 23.75
C ARG A 60 -0.84 -1.72 22.80
N ASP A 61 -1.60 -2.70 23.25
CA ASP A 61 -2.81 -3.13 22.56
C ASP A 61 -3.95 -2.21 22.97
N ILE A 62 -4.74 -1.77 21.99
CA ILE A 62 -5.86 -0.85 22.19
C ILE A 62 -7.08 -1.46 21.52
N ALA A 63 -8.18 -1.56 22.25
CA ALA A 63 -9.49 -1.91 21.72
C ALA A 63 -10.36 -0.65 21.68
N MET A 64 -10.96 -0.35 20.54
CA MET A 64 -11.79 0.83 20.31
C MET A 64 -13.01 0.44 19.50
N ILE A 65 -14.17 1.01 19.83
CA ILE A 65 -15.41 0.83 19.07
C ILE A 65 -15.43 1.91 17.99
N VAL A 66 -15.53 1.51 16.72
CA VAL A 66 -15.62 2.40 15.56
C VAL A 66 -16.83 2.02 14.71
N PRO A 67 -17.43 2.97 13.96
CA PRO A 67 -18.41 2.65 12.93
C PRO A 67 -17.88 1.63 11.92
N GLU A 68 -18.73 0.77 11.37
CA GLU A 68 -18.35 -0.25 10.38
C GLU A 68 -17.77 0.36 9.10
N THR A 69 -18.16 1.59 8.78
CA THR A 69 -17.65 2.34 7.63
C THR A 69 -16.25 2.91 7.83
N THR A 70 -15.68 2.82 9.04
CA THR A 70 -14.36 3.34 9.34
C THR A 70 -13.28 2.45 8.74
N THR A 71 -12.48 3.01 7.83
CA THR A 71 -11.37 2.29 7.22
C THR A 71 -10.21 2.11 8.21
N HIS A 72 -9.40 1.06 8.01
CA HIS A 72 -8.21 0.85 8.81
C HIS A 72 -7.23 2.04 8.76
N GLU A 73 -7.12 2.69 7.60
CA GLU A 73 -6.31 3.90 7.43
C GLU A 73 -6.78 5.06 8.33
N ALA A 74 -8.10 5.26 8.44
CA ALA A 74 -8.65 6.29 9.31
C ALA A 74 -8.32 6.05 10.78
N VAL A 75 -8.15 4.79 11.21
CA VAL A 75 -7.73 4.44 12.59
C VAL A 75 -6.24 4.70 12.81
N LEU A 76 -5.39 4.47 11.80
CA LEU A 76 -3.94 4.66 11.91
C LEU A 76 -3.52 6.14 11.93
N ASN A 77 -4.35 7.03 11.40
CA ASN A 77 -4.08 8.47 11.33
C ASN A 77 -4.60 9.27 12.55
N VAL A 78 -5.11 8.59 13.58
CA VAL A 78 -5.52 9.18 14.88
C VAL A 78 -4.32 9.29 15.81
#